data_AF-A0A0G0DYJ7-F1
#
_entry.id   AF-A0A0G0DYJ7-F1
#
_cell.length_a   1.000
_cell.length_b   1.000
_cell.length_c   1.000
_cell.angle_alpha   90.00
_cell.angle_beta   90.00
_cell.angle_gamma   90.00
#
_symmetry.space_group_name_H-M   'P 1'
#
loop_
_entity.id
_entity.type
_entity.pdbx_description
1 polymer ?
#
loop_
_entity_poly.entity_id
_entity_poly.type
_entity_poly.pdbx_seq_one_letter_code
_entity_poly.pdbx_strand_id
1 'polypeptide(L)'
;MTVGAQPPMSGTLTPASSSCIIASGSSSCNINYSWTTTNPQATSAITKPVNVTVATGNSGTNVPFAVKYNSETFYLYNNSVLLNQSTVTSSCDSSTSSWNRHTMDLPLSPGHPLMPLLVRLAVIGPELKQLPALNQPAT
;
A
#
# COMPACT_ATOMS: atom_id res chain seq x y z
N MET A 1 -20.12 -36.95 -25.88
CA MET A 1 -19.66 -36.44 -24.58
C MET A 1 -19.94 -34.95 -24.56
N THR A 2 -21.00 -34.51 -23.89
CA THR A 2 -21.30 -33.07 -23.77
C THR A 2 -20.24 -32.47 -22.86
N VAL A 3 -19.36 -31.64 -23.42
CA VAL A 3 -18.43 -30.82 -22.63
C VAL A 3 -19.30 -29.83 -21.86
N GLY A 4 -19.50 -30.07 -20.56
CA GLY A 4 -20.11 -29.08 -19.69
C GLY A 4 -19.26 -27.82 -19.74
N ALA A 5 -19.87 -26.66 -20.02
CA ALA A 5 -19.15 -25.40 -20.05
C ALA A 5 -18.48 -25.17 -18.70
N GLN A 6 -17.14 -25.09 -18.67
CA GLN A 6 -16.42 -24.77 -17.44
C GLN A 6 -16.82 -23.36 -16.99
N PRO A 7 -17.14 -23.15 -15.70
CA PRO A 7 -17.52 -21.83 -15.23
C PRO A 7 -16.38 -20.82 -15.47
N PRO A 8 -16.69 -19.55 -15.81
CA PRO A 8 -15.69 -18.58 -16.18
C PRO A 8 -14.76 -18.28 -15.00
N MET A 9 -13.49 -18.01 -15.34
CA MET A 9 -12.51 -17.52 -14.37
C MET A 9 -12.81 -16.06 -14.00
N SER A 10 -12.66 -15.72 -12.74
CA SER A 10 -12.72 -14.34 -12.26
C SER A 10 -11.79 -14.14 -11.07
N GLY A 11 -11.48 -12.89 -10.75
CA GLY A 11 -10.61 -12.59 -9.62
C GLY A 11 -10.85 -11.21 -9.01
N THR A 12 -10.49 -11.08 -7.74
CA THR A 12 -10.49 -9.81 -7.01
C THR A 12 -9.06 -9.44 -6.66
N LEU A 13 -8.71 -8.15 -6.71
CA LEU A 13 -7.42 -7.64 -6.27
C LEU A 13 -7.66 -6.32 -5.54
N THR A 14 -7.64 -6.38 -4.21
CA THR A 14 -8.08 -5.28 -3.35
C THR A 14 -6.93 -4.79 -2.47
N PRO A 15 -6.48 -3.54 -2.64
CA PRO A 15 -5.55 -2.93 -1.71
C PRO A 15 -6.28 -2.51 -0.41
N ALA A 16 -5.57 -2.56 0.71
CA ALA A 16 -6.06 -2.05 1.99
C ALA A 16 -6.19 -0.51 2.02
N SER A 17 -5.47 0.18 1.12
CA SER A 17 -5.55 1.63 0.93
C SER A 17 -5.27 1.96 -0.54
N SER A 18 -5.92 3.00 -1.08
CA SER A 18 -5.63 3.49 -2.44
C SER A 18 -4.32 4.28 -2.54
N SER A 19 -3.73 4.66 -1.39
CA SER A 19 -2.48 5.43 -1.35
C SER A 19 -1.59 5.09 -0.15
N CYS A 20 -0.30 5.39 -0.26
CA CYS A 20 0.66 5.31 0.85
C CYS A 20 1.70 6.44 0.85
N ILE A 21 2.22 6.74 2.03
CA ILE A 21 3.28 7.74 2.22
C ILE A 21 4.64 7.04 2.27
N ILE A 22 5.56 7.47 1.40
CA ILE A 22 6.96 7.07 1.44
C ILE A 22 7.66 7.90 2.51
N ALA A 23 8.09 7.22 3.58
CA ALA A 23 8.82 7.85 4.66
C ALA A 23 10.15 8.45 4.16
N SER A 24 10.62 9.50 4.84
CA SER A 24 11.91 10.13 4.54
C SER A 24 13.05 9.09 4.55
N GLY A 25 13.90 9.12 3.53
CA GLY A 25 14.99 8.15 3.35
C GLY A 25 14.58 6.80 2.75
N SER A 26 13.28 6.55 2.52
CA SER A 26 12.79 5.34 1.83
C SER A 26 12.57 5.61 0.34
N SER A 27 12.56 4.54 -0.47
CA SER A 27 12.28 4.60 -1.91
C SER A 27 10.90 4.04 -2.29
N SER A 28 10.19 3.44 -1.34
CA SER A 28 8.88 2.83 -1.52
C SER A 28 8.10 2.82 -0.21
N CYS A 29 6.78 2.64 -0.30
CA CYS A 29 5.90 2.34 0.81
C CYS A 29 5.19 1.00 0.60
N ASN A 30 4.70 0.40 1.67
CA ASN A 30 4.05 -0.91 1.61
C ASN A 30 2.54 -0.75 1.78
N ILE A 31 1.77 -1.39 0.91
CA ILE A 31 0.31 -1.52 1.04
C ILE A 31 -0.01 -3.01 1.08
N ASN A 32 -0.87 -3.40 2.00
CA ASN A 32 -1.32 -4.77 2.10
C ASN A 32 -2.44 -5.02 1.08
N TYR A 33 -2.35 -6.13 0.37
CA TYR A 33 -3.32 -6.57 -0.62
C TYR A 33 -4.02 -7.84 -0.18
N SER A 34 -5.27 -7.99 -0.60
CA SER A 34 -6.01 -9.25 -0.54
C SER A 34 -6.56 -9.57 -1.92
N TRP A 35 -6.56 -10.85 -2.29
CA TRP A 35 -7.07 -11.31 -3.58
C TRP A 35 -7.69 -12.69 -3.47
N THR A 36 -8.57 -12.97 -4.43
CA THR A 36 -9.15 -14.29 -4.65
C THR A 36 -9.26 -14.56 -6.13
N THR A 37 -9.18 -15.84 -6.52
CA THR A 37 -9.43 -16.33 -7.87
C THR A 37 -10.51 -17.40 -7.81
N THR A 38 -11.58 -17.21 -8.57
CA THR A 38 -12.70 -18.15 -8.67
C THR A 38 -12.53 -19.01 -9.93
N ASN A 39 -12.72 -20.32 -9.79
CA ASN A 39 -12.51 -21.33 -10.85
C ASN A 39 -11.11 -21.29 -11.50
N PRO A 40 -9.99 -21.24 -10.74
CA PRO A 40 -8.66 -21.12 -11.31
C PRO A 40 -8.34 -22.28 -12.26
N GLN A 41 -7.72 -21.97 -13.41
CA GLN A 41 -7.19 -22.94 -14.37
C GLN A 41 -5.70 -23.24 -14.16
N ALA A 42 -4.99 -22.36 -13.44
CA ALA A 42 -3.60 -22.52 -13.03
C ALA A 42 -3.36 -21.88 -11.65
N THR A 43 -2.11 -21.78 -11.21
CA THR A 43 -1.75 -20.91 -10.07
C THR A 43 -1.80 -19.45 -10.51
N SER A 44 -2.51 -18.61 -9.77
CA SER A 44 -2.53 -17.17 -10.05
C SER A 44 -1.19 -16.51 -9.71
N ALA A 45 -0.86 -15.45 -10.44
CA ALA A 45 0.30 -14.62 -10.21
C ALA A 45 -0.13 -13.15 -10.16
N ILE A 46 0.41 -12.40 -9.20
CA ILE A 46 0.29 -10.95 -9.15
C ILE A 46 1.60 -10.35 -9.63
N THR A 47 1.51 -9.47 -10.61
CA THR A 47 2.66 -8.80 -11.20
C THR A 47 2.52 -7.29 -11.11
N LYS A 48 3.62 -6.58 -11.36
CA LYS A 48 3.70 -5.13 -11.50
C LYS A 48 4.49 -4.77 -12.78
N PRO A 49 4.62 -3.48 -13.16
CA PRO A 49 5.31 -3.09 -14.39
C PRO A 49 6.72 -3.71 -14.49
N VAL A 50 7.17 -3.91 -15.73
CA VAL A 50 8.39 -4.69 -16.04
C VAL A 50 8.25 -6.19 -15.70
N ASN A 51 7.01 -6.70 -15.68
CA ASN A 51 6.68 -8.12 -15.48
C ASN A 51 7.29 -8.75 -14.23
N VAL A 52 7.38 -7.98 -13.14
CA VAL A 52 7.91 -8.48 -11.87
C VAL A 52 6.77 -9.16 -11.10
N THR A 53 6.91 -10.45 -10.83
CA THR A 53 6.00 -11.20 -9.95
C THR A 53 6.23 -10.82 -8.50
N VAL A 54 5.19 -10.37 -7.80
CA VAL A 54 5.22 -9.96 -6.39
C VAL A 54 4.52 -10.96 -5.47
N ALA A 55 3.61 -11.77 -6.01
CA ALA A 55 2.97 -12.85 -5.27
C ALA A 55 2.47 -13.94 -6.22
N THR A 56 2.35 -15.16 -5.68
CA THR A 56 1.74 -16.30 -6.36
C THR A 56 0.75 -16.98 -5.42
N GLY A 57 -0.34 -17.51 -5.95
CA GLY A 57 -1.37 -18.20 -5.18
C GLY A 57 -2.78 -17.76 -5.59
N ASN A 58 -3.74 -18.66 -5.48
CA ASN A 58 -5.12 -18.40 -5.92
C ASN A 58 -5.90 -17.53 -4.93
N SER A 59 -5.35 -17.30 -3.74
CA SER A 59 -5.85 -16.38 -2.74
C SER A 59 -4.71 -15.86 -1.88
N GLY A 60 -4.93 -14.70 -1.26
CA GLY A 60 -4.03 -14.11 -0.29
C GLY A 60 -4.75 -13.05 0.51
N THR A 61 -4.36 -12.89 1.77
CA THR A 61 -4.96 -11.94 2.70
C THR A 61 -3.87 -11.13 3.35
N ASN A 62 -4.02 -9.81 3.32
CA ASN A 62 -3.14 -8.86 4.01
C ASN A 62 -1.64 -9.01 3.66
N VAL A 63 -1.31 -9.25 2.39
CA VAL A 63 0.07 -9.47 1.92
C VAL A 63 0.69 -8.13 1.51
N PRO A 64 1.86 -7.74 2.05
CA PRO A 64 2.46 -6.43 1.78
C PRO A 64 3.12 -6.37 0.39
N PHE A 65 2.71 -5.42 -0.44
CA PHE A 65 3.38 -5.08 -1.71
C PHE A 65 4.06 -3.71 -1.62
N ALA A 66 5.29 -3.64 -2.10
CA ALA A 66 6.05 -2.40 -2.19
C ALA A 66 5.61 -1.59 -3.41
N VAL A 67 5.23 -0.33 -3.16
CA VAL A 67 4.77 0.69 -4.11
C VAL A 67 5.85 1.76 -4.21
N LYS A 68 6.42 1.97 -5.40
CA LYS A 68 7.39 3.04 -5.63
C LYS A 68 6.68 4.37 -5.86
N TYR A 69 7.44 5.45 -5.75
CA TYR A 69 7.00 6.76 -6.23
C TYR A 69 6.77 6.71 -7.75
N ASN A 70 5.69 7.25 -8.32
CA ASN A 70 4.53 7.97 -7.77
C ASN A 70 3.23 7.15 -7.78
N SER A 71 3.20 6.07 -8.56
CA SER A 71 2.05 5.19 -8.70
C SER A 71 2.53 3.83 -9.21
N GLU A 72 1.85 2.78 -8.78
CA GLU A 72 2.13 1.42 -9.23
C GLU A 72 0.81 0.69 -9.49
N THR A 73 0.73 -0.02 -10.61
CA THR A 73 -0.41 -0.87 -10.95
C THR A 73 -0.02 -2.33 -10.76
N PHE A 74 -0.85 -3.05 -10.01
CA PHE A 74 -0.72 -4.48 -9.80
C PHE A 74 -1.76 -5.23 -10.64
N TYR A 75 -1.37 -6.35 -11.21
CA TYR A 75 -2.17 -7.14 -12.14
C TYR A 75 -2.28 -8.57 -11.65
N LEU A 76 -3.51 -9.07 -11.50
CA LEU A 76 -3.80 -10.46 -11.15
C LEU A 76 -4.03 -11.27 -12.43
N TYR A 77 -3.19 -12.26 -12.64
CA TYR A 77 -3.30 -13.22 -13.74
C TYR A 77 -3.62 -14.61 -13.24
N ASN A 78 -4.35 -15.40 -14.04
CA ASN A 78 -4.46 -16.84 -13.90
C ASN A 78 -4.39 -17.47 -15.29
N ASN A 79 -3.57 -18.50 -15.49
CA ASN A 79 -3.40 -19.16 -16.78
C ASN A 79 -3.11 -18.17 -17.95
N SER A 80 -2.25 -17.17 -17.69
CA SER A 80 -1.93 -16.06 -18.62
C SER A 80 -3.08 -15.12 -18.99
N VAL A 81 -4.26 -15.25 -18.36
CA VAL A 81 -5.40 -14.35 -18.55
C VAL A 81 -5.42 -13.31 -17.43
N LEU A 82 -5.54 -12.02 -17.79
CA LEU A 82 -5.73 -10.94 -16.83
C LEU A 82 -7.14 -11.02 -16.24
N LEU A 83 -7.23 -11.17 -14.92
CA LEU A 83 -8.51 -11.25 -14.21
C LEU A 83 -8.90 -9.91 -13.59
N ASN A 84 -7.94 -9.18 -13.02
CA ASN A 84 -8.18 -7.90 -12.36
C ASN A 84 -6.89 -7.08 -12.27
N GLN A 85 -7.00 -5.77 -12.04
CA GLN A 85 -5.88 -4.89 -11.77
C GLN A 85 -6.26 -3.81 -10.76
N SER A 86 -5.27 -3.31 -10.02
CA SER A 86 -5.47 -2.24 -9.06
C SER A 86 -4.30 -1.27 -9.12
N THR A 87 -4.59 0.03 -9.15
CA THR A 87 -3.60 1.09 -9.14
C THR A 87 -3.62 1.79 -7.80
N VAL A 88 -2.45 1.97 -7.20
CA VAL A 88 -2.25 2.74 -5.99
C VAL A 88 -1.28 3.89 -6.26
N THR A 89 -1.46 4.99 -5.54
CA THR A 89 -0.57 6.15 -5.60
C THR A 89 0.32 6.20 -4.38
N SER A 90 1.47 6.85 -4.51
CA SER A 90 2.37 7.11 -3.40
C SER A 90 2.87 8.54 -3.46
N SER A 91 3.05 9.13 -2.29
CA SER A 91 3.62 10.47 -2.12
C SER A 91 4.72 10.44 -1.08
N CYS A 92 5.71 11.32 -1.22
CA CYS A 92 6.74 11.46 -0.21
C CYS A 92 6.18 12.19 1.02
N ASP A 93 6.64 11.79 2.19
CA ASP A 93 6.37 12.53 3.42
C ASP A 93 6.91 13.96 3.29
N SER A 94 6.00 14.95 3.30
CA SER A 94 6.34 16.36 3.14
C SER A 94 6.88 17.01 4.43
N SER A 95 6.94 16.29 5.54
CA SER A 95 7.48 16.80 6.81
C SER A 95 8.98 17.10 6.76
N THR A 96 9.70 16.62 5.74
CA THR A 96 11.11 16.97 5.47
C THR A 96 11.21 17.89 4.25
N SER A 97 10.68 19.09 4.41
CA SER A 97 10.87 20.17 3.44
C SER A 97 12.32 20.64 3.42
N SER A 98 13.15 20.06 2.54
CA SER A 98 14.16 20.82 1.77
C SER A 98 14.59 20.02 0.54
N TRP A 99 13.96 20.37 -0.57
CA TRP A 99 14.33 20.00 -1.91
C TRP A 99 15.71 20.57 -2.25
N ASN A 100 16.74 19.74 -2.18
CA ASN A 100 17.97 19.95 -2.95
C ASN A 100 18.03 18.88 -4.04
N ARG A 101 17.83 19.33 -5.28
CA ARG A 101 18.01 18.51 -6.48
C ARG A 101 19.49 18.19 -6.67
N HIS A 102 19.93 17.12 -6.01
CA HIS A 102 20.93 16.13 -6.44
C HIS A 102 21.39 15.40 -5.19
N THR A 103 21.31 14.08 -5.23
CA THR A 103 21.82 13.12 -4.22
C THR A 103 21.22 13.22 -2.82
N MET A 104 20.49 12.17 -2.44
CA MET A 104 20.10 11.89 -1.05
C MET A 104 21.35 11.48 -0.26
N ASP A 105 22.16 12.45 0.13
CA ASP A 105 23.18 12.30 1.17
C ASP A 105 22.67 13.01 2.43
N LEU A 106 22.62 12.27 3.54
CA LEU A 106 22.25 12.80 4.84
C LEU A 106 23.38 13.69 5.35
N PRO A 107 23.18 14.98 5.68
CA PRO A 107 24.11 15.62 6.58
C PRO A 107 23.86 15.04 7.97
N LEU A 108 24.67 14.07 8.36
CA LEU A 108 24.96 13.81 9.77
C LEU A 108 25.53 15.11 10.35
N SER A 109 24.67 15.96 10.93
CA SER A 109 25.13 17.10 11.71
C SER A 109 24.68 16.95 13.17
N PRO A 110 25.63 16.94 14.13
CA PRO A 110 25.38 16.63 15.52
C PRO A 110 24.85 17.87 16.25
N GLY A 111 23.59 17.83 16.65
CA GLY A 111 23.01 18.89 17.47
C GLY A 111 21.52 19.08 17.22
N HIS A 112 20.70 18.17 17.73
CA HIS A 112 19.29 18.49 17.99
C HIS A 112 18.99 18.23 19.47
N PRO A 113 18.52 19.23 20.21
CA PRO A 113 18.14 19.06 21.62
C PRO A 113 16.94 18.12 21.72
N LEU A 114 16.91 17.37 22.81
CA LEU A 114 15.78 16.54 23.26
C LEU A 114 14.44 17.26 23.05
N MET A 115 13.61 16.67 22.18
CA MET A 115 12.14 16.60 22.14
C MET A 115 11.30 17.83 22.54
N PRO A 116 10.14 17.99 21.87
CA PRO A 116 8.93 17.84 22.64
C PRO A 116 8.02 16.75 22.09
N LEU A 117 7.63 15.88 23.02
CA LEU A 117 6.49 14.98 22.98
C LEU A 117 5.20 15.77 22.74
N LEU A 118 4.90 16.17 21.49
CA LEU A 118 3.57 16.65 21.10
C LEU A 118 3.39 16.70 19.57
N VAL A 119 3.37 15.55 18.89
CA VAL A 119 2.71 15.46 17.57
C VAL A 119 1.51 14.54 17.74
N ARG A 120 0.43 15.12 18.25
CA ARG A 120 -0.89 14.50 18.19
C ARG A 120 -1.47 14.71 16.80
N LEU A 121 -1.70 13.57 16.14
CA LEU A 121 -2.93 13.21 15.45
C LEU A 121 -3.30 13.97 14.18
N ALA A 122 -3.01 13.34 13.04
CA ALA A 122 -3.84 13.45 11.83
C ALA A 122 -3.98 12.07 11.18
N VAL A 123 -4.63 11.14 11.88
CA VAL A 123 -5.33 10.02 11.21
C VAL A 123 -6.70 10.57 10.86
N ILE A 124 -6.88 10.96 9.59
CA ILE A 124 -8.19 11.32 9.07
C ILE A 124 -8.74 10.07 8.38
N GLY A 125 -9.61 9.35 9.08
CA GLY A 125 -10.39 8.21 8.61
C GLY A 125 -11.34 7.76 9.73
N PRO A 126 -12.63 7.45 9.45
CA PRO A 126 -13.70 7.72 10.40
C PRO A 126 -13.96 6.54 11.34
N GLU A 127 -13.74 6.72 12.65
CA GLU A 127 -14.61 6.10 13.65
C GLU A 127 -14.69 6.99 14.88
N LEU A 128 -15.77 7.77 14.98
CA LEU A 128 -16.14 8.49 16.19
C LEU A 128 -16.73 7.49 17.18
N LYS A 129 -15.91 7.03 18.13
CA LYS A 129 -16.41 6.48 19.39
C LYS A 129 -15.86 7.32 20.54
N GLN A 130 -16.81 8.01 21.16
CA GLN A 130 -16.65 9.08 22.11
C GLN A 130 -16.17 8.56 23.47
N LEU A 131 -15.13 9.20 24.03
CA LEU A 131 -14.65 9.05 25.41
C LEU A 131 -14.36 10.45 26.01
N PRO A 132 -14.45 10.62 27.34
CA PRO A 132 -15.08 11.79 27.97
C PRO A 132 -14.15 12.97 28.23
N ALA A 133 -14.74 14.16 28.36
CA ALA A 133 -14.05 15.43 28.62
C ALA A 133 -13.39 15.44 30.01
N LEU A 134 -12.10 15.80 30.05
CA LEU A 134 -11.35 16.02 31.27
C LEU A 134 -11.22 17.53 31.51
N ASN A 135 -11.80 17.99 32.61
CA ASN A 135 -11.85 19.36 33.08
C ASN A 135 -10.45 19.99 33.23
N GLN A 136 -10.29 21.24 32.78
CA GLN A 136 -9.12 22.08 33.10
C GLN A 136 -9.38 22.88 34.39
N PRO A 137 -8.37 23.12 35.25
CA PRO A 137 -8.46 24.11 36.32
C PRO A 137 -8.07 25.50 35.77
N ALA A 138 -8.87 26.52 36.07
CA ALA A 138 -8.50 27.92 35.86
C ALA A 138 -7.85 28.47 37.14
N THR A 139 -6.78 29.26 36.93
CA THR A 139 -6.09 30.09 37.93
C THR A 139 -6.97 31.24 38.38
#